data_AF-A0A2V3HIB6-F1
#
_entry.id   AF-A0A2V3HIB6-F1
#
_cell.length_a   1.000
_cell.length_b   1.000
_cell.length_c   1.000
_cell.angle_alpha   90.00
_cell.angle_beta   90.00
_cell.angle_gamma   90.00
#
_symmetry.space_group_name_H-M   'P 1'
#
loop_
_entity.id
_entity.type
_entity.pdbx_description
1 polymer ?
#
loop_
_entity_poly.entity_id
_entity_poly.type
_entity_poly.pdbx_seq_one_letter_code
_entity_poly.pdbx_strand_id
1 'polypeptide(L)'
;MFGVVTCPKCRSVRSVELAHRSAGCQRCGYRMVLTKVRIWERCDSQPELAGAIARVRNELAAPALRAEEAAPPEAPQQGDMRTRLLAALPDGEIEEEALLARARGVRIPEARAREMLVALLADGTLCEPQPGWLAKV
;
A
#
# COMPACT_ATOMS: atom_id res chain seq x y z
N MET A 1 -8.55 28.71 18.11
CA MET A 1 -7.78 27.54 17.64
C MET A 1 -8.50 26.87 16.47
N PHE A 2 -7.79 26.68 15.37
CA PHE A 2 -8.28 26.02 14.16
C PHE A 2 -7.67 24.61 14.06
N GLY A 3 -8.40 23.68 13.46
CA GLY A 3 -7.90 22.36 13.10
C GLY A 3 -8.04 22.15 11.60
N VAL A 4 -7.07 21.49 10.98
CA VAL A 4 -7.18 21.07 9.58
C VAL A 4 -7.77 19.66 9.55
N VAL A 5 -8.90 19.51 8.85
CA VAL A 5 -9.63 18.25 8.71
C VAL A 5 -9.93 17.95 7.25
N THR A 6 -10.13 16.67 6.96
CA THR A 6 -10.62 16.20 5.66
C THR A 6 -12.10 15.85 5.73
N CYS A 7 -12.86 16.28 4.73
CA CYS A 7 -14.23 15.82 4.60
C CYS A 7 -14.26 14.31 4.26
N PRO A 8 -14.95 13.46 5.04
CA PRO A 8 -15.02 12.03 4.76
C PRO A 8 -15.78 11.71 3.47
N LYS A 9 -16.69 12.59 3.03
CA LYS A 9 -17.48 12.42 1.80
C LYS A 9 -16.72 12.83 0.54
N CYS A 10 -16.23 14.07 0.49
CA CYS A 10 -15.63 14.64 -0.73
C CYS A 10 -14.10 14.78 -0.68
N ARG A 11 -13.46 14.29 0.39
CA ARG A 11 -12.00 14.33 0.65
C ARG A 11 -11.37 15.73 0.55
N SER A 12 -12.17 16.78 0.67
CA SER A 12 -11.65 18.15 0.64
C SER A 12 -11.01 18.51 1.98
N VAL A 13 -9.77 19.02 1.92
CA VAL A 13 -9.00 19.55 3.06
C VAL A 13 -9.50 20.94 3.40
N ARG A 14 -9.79 21.17 4.69
CA ARG A 14 -10.27 22.48 5.18
C ARG A 14 -9.85 22.73 6.61
N SER A 15 -9.75 24.00 6.94
CA SER A 15 -9.74 24.45 8.32
C SER A 15 -11.15 24.45 8.90
N VAL A 16 -11.25 24.04 10.16
CA VAL A 16 -12.45 24.10 10.98
C VAL A 16 -12.07 24.71 12.33
N GLU A 17 -12.96 25.51 12.89
CA GLU A 17 -12.72 26.06 14.22
C GLU A 17 -13.04 25.01 15.28
N LEU A 18 -12.06 24.69 16.14
CA LEU A 18 -12.20 23.64 17.15
C LEU A 18 -13.12 24.05 18.32
N ALA A 19 -13.54 25.32 18.38
CA ALA A 19 -14.55 25.79 19.32
C ALA A 19 -15.93 25.15 19.06
N HIS A 20 -16.21 24.73 17.83
CA HIS A 20 -17.49 24.13 17.45
C HIS A 20 -17.42 22.60 17.46
N ARG A 21 -18.45 21.94 18.01
CA ARG A 21 -18.54 20.46 18.05
C ARG A 21 -18.70 19.82 16.66
N SER A 22 -19.19 20.57 15.67
CA SER A 22 -19.43 20.09 14.31
C SER A 22 -19.09 21.15 13.28
N ALA A 23 -18.57 20.73 12.14
CA ALA A 23 -18.26 21.61 11.01
C ALA A 23 -19.00 21.18 9.74
N GLY A 24 -19.39 22.15 8.92
CA GLY A 24 -20.03 21.90 7.63
C GLY A 24 -19.02 21.87 6.49
N CYS A 25 -19.15 20.93 5.58
CA CYS A 25 -18.40 20.95 4.34
C CYS A 25 -19.08 21.85 3.30
N GLN A 26 -18.64 23.10 3.13
CA GLN A 26 -18.98 23.98 1.98
C GLN A 26 -18.87 23.40 0.54
N ARG A 27 -18.37 22.17 0.33
CA ARG A 27 -18.29 21.55 -1.02
C ARG A 27 -19.45 20.59 -1.27
N CYS A 28 -19.75 19.73 -0.29
CA CYS A 28 -20.79 18.71 -0.41
C CYS A 28 -21.94 18.88 0.59
N GLY A 29 -21.93 19.94 1.40
CA GLY A 29 -22.90 20.19 2.46
C GLY A 29 -22.81 19.24 3.66
N TYR A 30 -21.92 18.24 3.65
CA TYR A 30 -21.85 17.25 4.72
C TYR A 30 -21.44 17.86 6.07
N ARG A 31 -22.26 17.65 7.10
CA ARG A 31 -21.97 18.08 8.47
C ARG A 31 -21.17 17.00 9.20
N MET A 32 -19.91 17.29 9.47
CA MET A 32 -19.00 16.39 10.18
C MET A 32 -18.91 16.73 11.67
N VAL A 33 -18.86 15.71 12.51
CA VAL A 33 -18.68 15.85 13.96
C VAL A 33 -17.18 15.82 14.25
N LEU A 34 -16.65 16.88 14.88
CA LEU A 34 -15.19 17.01 15.09
C LEU A 34 -14.60 15.88 15.94
N THR A 35 -15.38 15.32 16.86
CA THR A 35 -14.99 14.15 17.67
C THR A 35 -14.79 12.87 16.85
N LYS A 36 -15.42 12.76 15.68
CA LYS A 36 -15.39 11.55 14.84
C LYS A 36 -14.44 11.66 13.64
N VAL A 37 -13.88 12.85 13.39
CA VAL A 37 -12.97 13.07 12.25
C VAL A 37 -11.55 13.26 12.75
N ARG A 38 -10.60 12.74 11.97
CA ARG A 38 -9.18 12.94 12.25
C ARG A 38 -8.82 14.41 12.03
N ILE A 39 -8.29 15.04 13.07
CA ILE A 39 -7.66 16.36 12.98
C ILE A 39 -6.20 16.11 12.62
N TRP A 40 -5.76 16.66 11.48
CA TRP A 40 -4.41 16.46 10.96
C TRP A 40 -3.40 17.36 11.66
N GLU A 41 -3.74 18.64 11.78
CA GLU A 41 -2.88 19.65 12.39
C GLU A 41 -3.77 20.67 13.12
N ARG A 42 -3.29 21.21 14.24
CA ARG A 42 -3.95 22.30 14.97
C ARG A 42 -3.11 23.56 14.77
N CYS A 43 -3.76 24.65 14.40
CA CYS A 43 -3.11 25.94 14.16
C CYS A 43 -3.85 27.03 14.93
N ASP A 44 -3.09 27.88 15.61
CA ASP A 44 -3.62 29.02 16.34
C ASP A 44 -3.55 30.33 15.53
N SER A 45 -2.81 30.31 14.42
CA SER A 45 -2.54 31.48 13.57
C SER A 45 -3.06 31.27 12.15
N GLN A 46 -3.82 32.25 11.62
CA GLN A 46 -4.26 32.30 10.22
C GLN A 46 -3.13 32.16 9.18
N PRO A 47 -1.93 32.78 9.33
CA PRO A 47 -0.85 32.62 8.34
C PRO A 47 -0.34 31.18 8.25
N GLU A 48 -0.38 30.44 9.35
CA GLU A 48 0.06 29.04 9.36
C GLU A 48 -1.00 28.09 8.80
N LEU A 49 -2.27 28.51 8.80
CA LEU A 49 -3.40 27.72 8.35
C LEU A 49 -3.35 27.41 6.85
N ALA A 50 -2.95 28.39 6.03
CA ALA A 50 -2.80 28.19 4.59
C ALA A 50 -1.68 27.19 4.28
N GLY A 51 -0.55 27.29 4.98
CA GLY A 51 0.56 26.33 4.89
C GLY A 51 0.16 24.93 5.35
N ALA A 52 -0.57 24.83 6.46
CA ALA A 52 -1.08 23.57 7.00
C ALA A 52 -2.04 22.87 6.03
N ILE A 53 -2.98 23.62 5.43
CA ILE A 53 -3.89 23.10 4.42
C ILE A 53 -3.12 22.61 3.19
N ALA A 54 -2.11 23.37 2.73
CA ALA A 54 -1.28 22.97 1.60
C ALA A 54 -0.49 21.70 1.89
N ARG A 55 0.11 21.58 3.09
CA ARG A 55 0.81 20.37 3.55
C ARG A 55 -0.11 19.16 3.59
N VAL A 56 -1.26 19.27 4.25
CA VAL A 56 -2.23 18.16 4.34
C VAL A 56 -2.78 17.79 2.96
N ARG A 57 -3.02 18.78 2.08
CA ARG A 57 -3.43 18.53 0.70
C ARG A 57 -2.34 17.82 -0.10
N ASN A 58 -1.08 18.18 0.09
CA ASN A 58 0.05 17.50 -0.53
C ASN A 58 0.18 16.07 0.02
N GLU A 59 0.07 15.86 1.32
CA GLU A 59 0.06 14.50 1.93
C GLU A 59 -1.12 13.62 1.47
N LEU A 60 -2.26 14.23 1.11
CA LEU A 60 -3.39 13.50 0.53
C LEU A 60 -3.28 13.29 -0.98
N ALA A 61 -2.53 14.16 -1.68
CA ALA A 61 -2.31 14.09 -3.12
C ALA A 61 -1.10 13.22 -3.48
N ALA A 62 -0.11 13.15 -2.59
CA ALA A 62 1.01 12.24 -2.64
C ALA A 62 0.57 10.90 -2.04
N PRO A 63 0.34 9.84 -2.85
CA PRO A 63 0.27 8.51 -2.28
C PRO A 63 1.64 8.18 -1.67
N ALA A 64 1.71 8.17 -0.33
CA ALA A 64 2.73 7.54 0.49
C ALA A 64 4.21 7.87 0.17
N LEU A 65 4.75 8.94 0.77
CA LEU A 65 6.19 9.06 1.02
C LEU A 65 6.46 9.62 2.42
N ARG A 66 5.87 9.00 3.46
CA ARG A 66 6.31 9.09 4.86
C ARG A 66 6.07 7.77 5.58
N ALA A 67 6.82 6.76 5.15
CA ALA A 67 7.14 5.55 5.90
C ALA A 67 8.67 5.35 5.96
N GLU A 68 9.44 6.43 5.90
CA GLU A 68 10.88 6.44 6.12
C GLU A 68 11.15 7.08 7.49
N GLU A 69 10.94 6.29 8.54
CA GLU A 69 11.73 6.22 9.77
C GLU A 69 10.92 5.33 10.73
N ALA A 70 11.48 4.16 11.05
CA ALA A 70 10.80 2.92 11.47
C ALA A 70 10.08 2.22 10.31
N ALA A 71 10.83 1.79 9.28
CA ALA A 71 10.33 1.00 8.15
C ALA A 71 9.33 -0.09 8.57
N PRO A 72 8.02 0.09 8.32
CA PRO A 72 7.07 -1.00 8.28
C PRO A 72 6.93 -1.34 6.78
N PRO A 73 7.32 -2.55 6.33
CA PRO A 73 7.18 -2.92 4.93
C PRO A 73 5.73 -2.68 4.50
N GLU A 74 5.60 -1.95 3.39
CA GLU A 74 4.39 -1.43 2.80
C GLU A 74 3.18 -2.38 2.94
N ALA A 75 2.08 -1.88 3.49
CA ALA A 75 0.80 -2.58 3.49
C ALA A 75 0.06 -2.32 2.17
N PRO A 76 -0.87 -3.20 1.75
CA PRO A 76 -0.72 -4.61 1.45
C PRO A 76 -1.20 -4.79 0.01
N GLN A 77 -0.33 -4.54 -0.96
CA GLN A 77 -0.61 -5.04 -2.30
C GLN A 77 -0.02 -6.43 -2.31
N GLN A 78 -0.90 -7.42 -2.47
CA GLN A 78 -0.64 -8.69 -3.12
C GLN A 78 0.62 -8.60 -3.99
N GLY A 79 1.80 -8.74 -3.37
CA GLY A 79 3.05 -8.82 -4.08
C GLY A 79 2.88 -10.07 -4.90
N ASP A 80 2.74 -9.87 -6.21
CA ASP A 80 2.25 -10.87 -7.14
C ASP A 80 2.92 -12.18 -6.77
N MET A 81 2.12 -13.23 -6.49
CA MET A 81 2.68 -14.48 -5.96
C MET A 81 3.84 -14.93 -6.87
N ARG A 82 3.76 -14.59 -8.17
CA ARG A 82 4.80 -14.74 -9.20
C ARG A 82 6.12 -14.11 -8.80
N THR A 83 6.15 -12.85 -8.37
CA THR A 83 7.37 -12.16 -7.93
C THR A 83 8.02 -12.85 -6.74
N ARG A 84 7.21 -13.33 -5.78
CA ARG A 84 7.71 -14.06 -4.60
C ARG A 84 8.27 -15.44 -4.97
N LEU A 85 7.66 -16.11 -5.95
CA LEU A 85 8.16 -17.38 -6.48
C LEU A 85 9.44 -17.18 -7.30
N LEU A 86 9.51 -16.12 -8.12
CA LEU A 86 10.70 -15.73 -8.89
C LEU A 86 11.88 -15.36 -7.98
N ALA A 87 11.63 -14.69 -6.85
CA ALA A 87 12.66 -14.41 -5.85
C ALA A 87 13.11 -15.68 -5.09
N ALA A 88 12.30 -16.74 -5.08
CA ALA A 88 12.62 -18.02 -4.49
C ALA A 88 13.34 -18.97 -5.48
N LEU A 89 13.56 -18.58 -6.72
CA LEU A 89 14.34 -19.33 -7.70
C LEU A 89 15.84 -19.00 -7.53
N PRO A 90 16.75 -19.98 -7.60
CA PRO A 90 18.18 -19.72 -7.72
C PRO A 90 18.54 -19.32 -9.16
N ASP A 91 19.71 -18.71 -9.37
CA ASP A 91 20.25 -18.40 -10.71
C ASP A 91 20.73 -19.64 -11.51
N GLY A 92 20.23 -20.83 -11.18
CA GLY A 92 20.60 -22.11 -11.78
C GLY A 92 19.46 -23.12 -11.72
N GLU A 93 19.77 -24.37 -12.05
CA GLU A 93 18.79 -25.46 -12.04
C GLU A 93 18.32 -25.77 -10.61
N ILE A 94 17.01 -25.96 -10.44
CA ILE A 94 16.40 -26.38 -9.18
C ILE A 94 15.35 -27.46 -9.42
N GLU A 95 15.35 -28.49 -8.58
CA GLU A 95 14.28 -29.49 -8.55
C GLU A 95 12.93 -28.84 -8.22
N GLU A 96 11.86 -29.25 -8.90
CA GLU A 96 10.50 -28.77 -8.65
C GLU A 96 10.15 -28.90 -7.16
N GLU A 97 10.41 -30.05 -6.55
CA GLU A 97 10.14 -30.29 -5.13
C GLU A 97 10.89 -29.32 -4.21
N ALA A 98 12.16 -29.03 -4.53
CA ALA A 98 12.96 -28.07 -3.78
C ALA A 98 12.41 -26.64 -3.93
N LEU A 99 11.93 -26.28 -5.11
CA LEU A 99 11.29 -25.00 -5.36
C LEU A 99 9.94 -24.88 -4.63
N LEU A 100 9.14 -25.94 -4.59
CA LEU A 100 7.89 -25.99 -3.81
C LEU A 100 8.15 -25.86 -2.31
N ALA A 101 9.21 -26.47 -1.79
CA ALA A 101 9.63 -26.31 -0.40
C ALA A 101 10.04 -24.85 -0.10
N ARG A 102 10.77 -24.19 -1.01
CA ARG A 102 11.12 -22.77 -0.90
C ARG A 102 9.89 -21.87 -1.01
N ALA A 103 8.93 -22.21 -1.89
CA ALA A 103 7.66 -21.51 -2.06
C ALA A 103 6.84 -21.51 -0.76
N ARG A 104 6.79 -22.64 -0.05
CA ARG A 104 6.19 -22.73 1.30
C ARG A 104 6.87 -21.79 2.29
N GLY A 105 8.21 -21.71 2.25
CA GLY A 105 9.01 -20.78 3.06
C GLY A 105 8.65 -19.31 2.83
N VAL A 106 8.23 -18.96 1.62
CA VAL A 106 7.72 -17.61 1.27
C VAL A 106 6.19 -17.52 1.30
N ARG A 107 5.51 -18.41 2.03
CA ARG A 107 4.05 -18.42 2.25
C ARG A 107 3.22 -18.58 0.97
N ILE A 108 3.71 -19.35 -0.01
CA ILE A 108 2.96 -19.74 -1.20
C ILE A 108 2.45 -21.18 -1.00
N PRO A 109 1.14 -21.44 -1.09
CA PRO A 109 0.60 -22.80 -1.05
C PRO A 109 1.13 -23.63 -2.21
N GLU A 110 1.38 -24.92 -2.00
CA GLU A 110 1.95 -25.79 -3.04
C GLU A 110 1.08 -25.84 -4.30
N ALA A 111 -0.24 -25.99 -4.16
CA ALA A 111 -1.16 -26.00 -5.30
C ALA A 111 -1.04 -24.72 -6.14
N ARG A 112 -0.92 -23.57 -5.47
CA ARG A 112 -0.72 -22.27 -6.12
C ARG A 112 0.65 -22.15 -6.76
N ALA A 113 1.70 -22.63 -6.10
CA ALA A 113 3.04 -22.65 -6.67
C ALA A 113 3.06 -23.48 -7.96
N ARG A 114 2.48 -24.68 -7.97
CA ARG A 114 2.37 -25.53 -9.17
C ARG A 114 1.63 -24.83 -10.32
N GLU A 115 0.47 -24.21 -10.06
CA GLU A 115 -0.25 -23.43 -11.07
C GLU A 115 0.64 -22.33 -11.69
N MET A 116 1.45 -21.67 -10.87
CA MET A 116 2.33 -20.61 -11.32
C MET A 116 3.54 -21.13 -12.09
N LEU A 117 4.08 -22.29 -11.73
CA LEU A 117 5.14 -22.94 -12.50
C LEU A 117 4.68 -23.26 -13.92
N VAL A 118 3.47 -23.80 -14.07
CA VAL A 118 2.87 -24.05 -15.39
C VAL A 118 2.75 -22.75 -16.19
N ALA A 119 2.28 -21.66 -15.55
CA ALA A 119 2.18 -20.36 -16.22
C ALA A 119 3.56 -19.78 -16.61
N LEU A 120 4.59 -19.99 -15.79
CA LEU A 120 5.95 -19.51 -16.05
C LEU A 120 6.66 -20.30 -17.16
N LEU A 121 6.42 -21.61 -17.23
CA LEU A 121 6.88 -22.47 -18.32
C LEU A 121 6.18 -22.09 -19.65
N ALA A 122 4.88 -21.84 -19.61
CA ALA A 122 4.11 -21.44 -20.80
C ALA A 122 4.52 -20.06 -21.34
N ASP A 123 4.90 -19.14 -20.45
CA ASP A 123 5.38 -17.79 -20.77
C ASP A 123 6.86 -17.77 -21.18
N GLY A 124 7.57 -18.90 -21.07
CA GLY A 124 9.00 -19.01 -21.40
C GLY A 124 9.93 -18.32 -20.41
N THR A 125 9.44 -17.98 -19.21
CA THR A 125 10.26 -17.42 -18.11
C THR A 125 11.08 -18.52 -17.43
N LEU A 126 10.57 -19.74 -17.42
CA LEU A 126 11.26 -20.94 -16.97
C LEU A 126 11.35 -21.95 -18.11
N CYS A 127 12.38 -22.78 -18.08
CA CYS A 127 12.49 -23.98 -18.90
C CYS A 127 12.68 -25.20 -18.01
N GLU A 128 12.26 -26.36 -18.51
CA GLU A 128 12.51 -27.66 -17.90
C GLU A 128 13.67 -28.33 -18.68
N PRO A 129 14.94 -28.15 -18.24
CA PRO A 129 16.09 -28.74 -18.93
C PRO A 129 16.10 -30.27 -18.88
N GLN A 130 15.52 -30.86 -17.84
CA GLN A 130 15.36 -32.30 -17.62
C GLN A 130 14.09 -32.53 -16.78
N PRO A 131 13.44 -33.70 -16.87
CA PRO A 131 12.17 -33.95 -16.20
C PRO A 131 12.25 -33.68 -14.69
N GLY A 132 11.40 -32.78 -14.18
CA GLY A 132 11.37 -32.42 -12.76
C GLY A 132 12.31 -31.30 -12.34
N TRP A 133 13.16 -30.79 -13.23
CA TRP A 133 14.06 -29.67 -12.96
C TRP A 133 13.59 -28.40 -13.64
N LEU A 134 13.79 -27.27 -12.98
CA LEU A 134 13.40 -25.96 -13.47
C LEU A 134 14.61 -25.04 -13.51
N ALA A 135 14.80 -24.36 -14.62
CA ALA A 135 15.83 -23.34 -14.78
C ALA A 135 15.19 -22.05 -15.29
N LYS A 136 15.75 -20.92 -14.85
CA LYS A 136 15.36 -19.61 -15.36
C LYS A 136 15.97 -19.40 -16.74
N VAL A 137 15.16 -18.91 -17.68
CA VAL A 137 15.57 -18.58 -19.05
C VAL A 137 16.26 -17.21 -19.08
#